data_AF-A0A9D5C8F0-F1
#
_entry.id   AF-A0A9D5C8F0-F1
#
_cell.length_a   1.000
_cell.length_b   1.000
_cell.length_c   1.000
_cell.angle_alpha   90.00
_cell.angle_beta   90.00
_cell.angle_gamma   90.00
#
_symmetry.space_group_name_H-M   'P 1'
#
loop_
_entity.id
_entity.type
_entity.pdbx_description
1 polymer ?
#
loop_
_entity_poly.entity_id
_entity_poly.type
_entity_poly.pdbx_seq_one_letter_code
_entity_poly.pdbx_strand_id
1 'polypeptide(L)'
;MKRKGLKKQGGCSWVEIDKEVHFFYGGDNSHPETDKIHRVLKEAERKMKEELGYVCRVSFAMHDVEDESKEANLRMHSEKLAIGLWLVCGGMERKGEAIRVYKNLRVCGDCHEFIKGVSKVLGMVLVVRDANRFHRLNGFT
;
A
#
# COMPACT_ATOMS: atom_id res chain seq x y z
N MET A 1 13.27 22.69 31.18
CA MET A 1 11.99 23.11 30.58
C MET A 1 11.54 22.07 29.56
N LYS A 2 10.43 21.37 29.79
CA LYS A 2 9.90 20.33 28.87
C LYS A 2 9.24 21.01 27.66
N ARG A 3 9.95 21.09 26.52
CA ARG A 3 9.30 21.36 25.22
C ARG A 3 8.42 20.13 24.95
N LYS A 4 7.09 20.29 25.07
CA LYS A 4 6.12 19.33 24.54
C LYS A 4 6.41 19.20 23.05
N GLY A 5 7.16 18.17 22.68
CA GLY A 5 7.52 17.90 21.29
C GLY A 5 6.24 17.66 20.51
N LEU A 6 6.02 18.48 19.48
CA LEU A 6 5.06 18.17 18.42
C LEU A 6 5.40 16.77 17.90
N LYS A 7 4.63 15.75 18.29
CA LYS A 7 4.73 14.44 17.67
C LYS A 7 4.31 14.64 16.21
N LYS A 8 5.27 14.58 15.28
CA LYS A 8 4.94 14.50 13.85
C LYS A 8 3.96 13.35 13.70
N GLN A 9 2.78 13.62 13.15
CA GLN A 9 1.80 12.57 12.89
C GLN A 9 2.46 11.58 11.92
N GLY A 10 2.48 10.30 12.29
CA GLY A 10 3.01 9.24 11.42
C GLY A 10 2.21 9.16 10.11
N GLY A 11 2.83 8.60 9.07
CA GLY A 11 2.12 8.27 7.86
C GLY A 11 1.02 7.24 8.15
N CYS A 12 -0.20 7.54 7.73
CA CYS A 12 -1.37 6.71 7.89
C CYS A 12 -2.14 6.67 6.59
N SER A 13 -2.53 5.45 6.20
CA SER A 13 -3.42 5.22 5.07
C SER A 13 -4.73 4.62 5.57
N TRP A 14 -5.81 4.84 4.83
CA TRP A 14 -7.08 4.17 5.10
C TRP A 14 -7.81 3.79 3.83
N VAL A 15 -8.67 2.78 3.95
CA VAL A 15 -9.54 2.26 2.89
C VAL A 15 -10.94 2.07 3.47
N GLU A 16 -11.95 2.32 2.64
CA GLU A 16 -13.35 2.03 2.97
C GLU A 16 -13.75 0.72 2.29
N ILE A 17 -14.24 -0.23 3.08
CA ILE A 17 -14.70 -1.56 2.64
C ILE A 17 -16.04 -1.80 3.31
N ASP A 18 -17.08 -2.06 2.53
CA ASP A 18 -18.43 -2.38 3.05
C ASP A 18 -18.95 -1.37 4.09
N LYS A 19 -18.64 -0.08 3.86
CA LYS A 19 -18.96 1.09 4.72
C LYS A 19 -18.16 1.19 6.02
N GLU A 20 -17.18 0.32 6.22
CA GLU A 20 -16.25 0.40 7.33
C GLU A 20 -14.92 1.01 6.88
N VAL A 21 -14.38 1.91 7.70
CA VAL A 21 -13.10 2.57 7.44
C VAL A 21 -12.00 1.87 8.23
N HIS A 22 -11.02 1.32 7.51
CA HIS A 22 -9.88 0.64 8.10
C HIS A 22 -8.63 1.51 8.00
N PHE A 23 -8.01 1.81 9.14
CA PHE A 23 -6.79 2.61 9.22
C PHE A 23 -5.56 1.71 9.36
N PHE A 24 -4.49 2.08 8.67
CA PHE A 24 -3.20 1.42 8.72
C PHE A 24 -2.09 2.42 8.97
N TYR A 25 -1.16 2.03 9.84
CA TYR A 25 0.07 2.75 10.09
C TYR A 25 1.27 1.94 9.57
N GLY A 26 2.38 2.60 9.26
CA GLY A 26 3.59 1.88 8.81
C GLY A 26 4.07 0.90 9.89
N GLY A 27 4.28 -0.37 9.52
CA GLY A 27 4.68 -1.42 10.48
C GLY A 27 3.55 -1.91 11.40
N ASP A 28 2.29 -1.57 11.11
CA ASP A 28 1.14 -1.96 11.90
C ASP A 28 0.78 -3.45 11.71
N ASN A 29 0.78 -4.20 12.81
CA ASN A 29 0.40 -5.60 12.89
C ASN A 29 -0.83 -5.83 13.80
N SER A 30 -1.58 -4.76 14.12
CA SER A 30 -2.73 -4.84 15.03
C SER A 30 -4.01 -5.35 14.37
N HIS A 31 -4.05 -5.41 13.03
CA HIS A 31 -5.24 -5.84 12.31
C HIS A 31 -5.44 -7.37 12.45
N PRO A 32 -6.67 -7.86 12.73
CA PRO A 32 -6.94 -9.31 12.85
C PRO A 32 -6.55 -10.12 11.61
N GLU A 33 -6.54 -9.46 10.45
CA GLU A 33 -6.24 -10.05 9.14
C GLU A 33 -4.78 -9.86 8.69
N THR A 34 -3.89 -9.36 9.56
CA THR A 34 -2.49 -9.06 9.22
C THR A 34 -1.80 -10.20 8.46
N ASP A 35 -1.90 -11.44 8.94
CA ASP A 35 -1.28 -12.59 8.26
C ASP A 35 -1.81 -12.81 6.84
N LYS A 36 -3.12 -12.64 6.61
CA LYS A 36 -3.71 -12.76 5.29
C LYS A 36 -3.28 -11.61 4.39
N ILE A 37 -3.27 -10.39 4.91
CA ILE A 37 -2.78 -9.19 4.20
C ILE A 37 -1.36 -9.44 3.69
N HIS A 38 -0.45 -9.89 4.55
CA HIS A 38 0.93 -10.18 4.17
C HIS A 38 1.06 -11.24 3.08
N ARG A 39 0.29 -12.34 3.17
CA ARG A 39 0.30 -13.40 2.16
C ARG A 39 -0.15 -12.87 0.80
N VAL A 40 -1.25 -12.12 0.78
CA VAL A 40 -1.79 -11.56 -0.47
C VAL A 40 -0.84 -10.52 -1.06
N LEU A 41 -0.18 -9.70 -0.25
CA LEU A 41 0.82 -8.75 -0.72
C LEU A 41 2.04 -9.45 -1.34
N LYS A 42 2.55 -10.52 -0.71
CA LYS A 42 3.64 -11.32 -1.29
C LYS A 42 3.25 -11.93 -2.63
N GLU A 43 2.02 -12.43 -2.74
CA GLU A 43 1.51 -13.00 -3.99
C GLU A 43 1.34 -11.93 -5.09
N ALA A 44 0.83 -10.75 -4.74
CA ALA A 44 0.76 -9.63 -5.67
C ALA A 44 2.14 -9.20 -6.15
N GLU A 45 3.13 -9.10 -5.25
CA GLU A 45 4.53 -8.80 -5.59
C GLU A 45 5.14 -9.86 -6.52
N ARG A 46 4.89 -11.15 -6.25
CA ARG A 46 5.32 -12.25 -7.11
C ARG A 46 4.75 -12.13 -8.52
N LYS A 47 3.43 -11.93 -8.65
CA LYS A 47 2.79 -11.74 -9.97
C LYS A 47 3.32 -10.51 -10.70
N MET A 48 3.49 -9.39 -10.01
CA MET A 48 4.08 -8.19 -10.61
C MET A 48 5.51 -8.41 -11.07
N LYS A 49 6.31 -9.19 -10.34
CA LYS A 49 7.67 -9.55 -10.75
C LYS A 49 7.66 -10.41 -12.02
N GLU A 50 6.77 -11.39 -12.10
CA GLU A 50 6.65 -12.31 -13.24
C GLU A 50 6.10 -11.62 -14.50
N GLU A 51 5.07 -10.77 -14.37
CA GLU A 51 4.39 -10.17 -15.52
C GLU A 51 4.99 -8.82 -15.95
N LEU A 52 5.53 -8.04 -15.01
CA LEU A 52 5.97 -6.66 -15.26
C LEU A 52 7.45 -6.44 -14.98
N GLY A 53 8.17 -7.44 -14.47
CA GLY A 53 9.55 -7.26 -14.00
C GLY A 53 9.63 -6.29 -12.81
N TYR A 54 8.57 -6.18 -12.01
CA TYR A 54 8.57 -5.33 -10.82
C TYR A 54 9.66 -5.77 -9.83
N VAL A 55 10.48 -4.80 -9.41
CA VAL A 55 11.49 -4.97 -8.37
C VAL A 55 11.27 -3.87 -7.33
N CYS A 56 11.14 -4.26 -6.05
CA CYS A 56 11.02 -3.31 -4.95
C CYS A 56 12.18 -2.32 -5.01
N ARG A 57 11.86 -1.02 -5.01
CA ARG A 57 12.90 0.01 -5.08
C ARG A 57 13.43 0.27 -3.68
N VAL A 58 14.39 -0.57 -3.30
CA VAL A 58 15.08 -0.58 -2.01
C VAL A 58 15.74 0.76 -1.66
N SER A 59 16.00 1.62 -2.65
CA SER A 59 16.53 2.98 -2.50
C SER A 59 15.61 3.95 -1.72
N PHE A 60 14.34 3.58 -1.50
CA PHE A 60 13.42 4.36 -0.69
C PHE A 60 13.38 3.93 0.79
N ALA A 61 14.10 2.87 1.18
CA ALA A 61 14.21 2.43 2.56
C ALA A 61 15.37 3.13 3.31
N MET A 62 15.38 3.07 4.65
CA MET A 62 16.49 3.61 5.45
C MET A 62 17.83 2.96 5.02
N HIS A 63 18.89 3.76 4.95
CA HIS A 63 20.12 3.39 4.25
C HIS A 63 20.89 2.22 4.90
N ASP A 64 20.77 2.01 6.21
CA ASP A 64 21.59 1.05 7.00
C ASP A 64 20.92 -0.30 7.30
N VAL A 65 20.08 -0.83 6.39
CA VAL A 65 19.42 -2.14 6.59
C VAL A 65 19.72 -3.07 5.40
N GLU A 66 19.82 -4.37 5.63
CA GLU A 66 19.95 -5.39 4.57
C GLU A 66 18.78 -5.31 3.57
N ASP A 67 19.03 -5.61 2.29
CA ASP A 67 18.04 -5.40 1.22
C ASP A 67 16.75 -6.20 1.42
N GLU A 68 16.82 -7.44 1.93
CA GLU A 68 15.64 -8.25 2.28
C GLU A 68 14.82 -7.61 3.42
N SER A 69 15.51 -7.01 4.39
CA SER A 69 14.89 -6.28 5.49
C SER A 69 14.29 -4.95 5.02
N LYS A 70 14.89 -4.31 4.01
CA LYS A 70 14.33 -3.11 3.37
C LYS A 70 13.08 -3.45 2.54
N GLU A 71 13.07 -4.56 1.80
CA GLU A 71 11.87 -5.05 1.09
C GLU A 71 10.73 -5.38 2.05
N ALA A 72 11.03 -6.04 3.17
CA ALA A 72 10.05 -6.31 4.21
C ALA A 72 9.45 -5.02 4.79
N ASN A 73 10.29 -4.00 5.03
CA ASN A 73 9.83 -2.69 5.48
C ASN A 73 8.94 -1.97 4.45
N LEU A 74 9.31 -2.01 3.17
CA LEU A 74 8.50 -1.43 2.09
C LEU A 74 7.15 -2.13 1.94
N ARG A 75 7.09 -3.45 2.18
CA ARG A 75 5.82 -4.21 2.22
C ARG A 75 4.91 -3.74 3.35
N MET A 76 5.49 -3.23 4.43
CA MET A 76 4.80 -2.71 5.62
C MET A 76 4.35 -1.25 5.51
N HIS A 77 4.46 -0.64 4.34
CA HIS A 77 3.88 0.69 4.14
C HIS A 77 2.36 0.63 4.20
N SER A 78 1.78 1.58 4.93
CA SER A 78 0.33 1.68 5.18
C SER A 78 -0.53 1.62 3.92
N GLU A 79 -0.04 2.15 2.79
CA GLU A 79 -0.69 2.12 1.47
C GLU A 79 -0.86 0.69 0.98
N LYS A 80 0.21 -0.13 1.09
CA LYS A 80 0.16 -1.54 0.69
C LYS A 80 -0.73 -2.33 1.63
N LEU A 81 -0.66 -2.08 2.93
CA LEU A 81 -1.53 -2.75 3.91
C LEU A 81 -3.01 -2.50 3.63
N ALA A 82 -3.39 -1.25 3.31
CA ALA A 82 -4.76 -0.89 2.94
C ALA A 82 -5.24 -1.63 1.68
N ILE A 83 -4.39 -1.72 0.65
CA ILE A 83 -4.70 -2.48 -0.58
C ILE A 83 -4.79 -3.97 -0.28
N GLY A 84 -3.88 -4.49 0.54
CA GLY A 84 -3.85 -5.90 0.93
C GLY A 84 -5.12 -6.30 1.68
N LEU A 85 -5.62 -5.47 2.60
CA LEU A 85 -6.91 -5.73 3.25
C LEU A 85 -8.05 -5.79 2.24
N TRP A 86 -8.12 -4.84 1.33
CA TRP A 86 -9.16 -4.83 0.31
C TRP A 86 -9.14 -6.09 -0.57
N LEU A 87 -7.94 -6.61 -0.90
CA LEU A 87 -7.81 -7.88 -1.61
C LEU A 87 -8.26 -9.08 -0.75
N VAL A 88 -7.97 -9.08 0.55
CA VAL A 88 -8.45 -10.09 1.51
C VAL A 88 -9.99 -10.08 1.61
N CYS A 89 -10.61 -8.92 1.56
CA CYS A 89 -12.07 -8.75 1.63
C CYS A 89 -12.81 -8.99 0.30
N GLY A 90 -12.25 -9.84 -0.58
CA GLY A 90 -12.88 -10.23 -1.83
C GLY A 90 -12.76 -9.19 -2.95
N GLY A 91 -11.82 -8.24 -2.87
CA GLY A 91 -11.67 -7.18 -3.87
C GLY A 91 -11.53 -7.68 -5.32
N MET A 92 -10.92 -8.84 -5.54
CA MET A 92 -10.81 -9.43 -6.90
C MET A 92 -12.16 -9.85 -7.50
N GLU A 93 -13.17 -10.10 -6.67
CA GLU A 93 -14.51 -10.54 -7.11
C GLU A 93 -15.42 -9.35 -7.43
N ARG A 94 -15.05 -8.14 -6.97
CA ARG A 94 -15.81 -6.89 -7.12
C ARG A 94 -15.55 -6.24 -8.49
N LYS A 95 -16.02 -6.90 -9.56
CA LYS A 95 -15.86 -6.42 -10.94
C LYS A 95 -16.46 -5.03 -11.12
N GLY A 96 -15.65 -4.09 -11.63
CA GLY A 96 -16.06 -2.72 -11.93
C GLY A 96 -16.03 -1.75 -10.74
N GLU A 97 -15.71 -2.23 -9.53
CA GLU A 97 -15.55 -1.36 -8.37
C GLU A 97 -14.13 -0.79 -8.32
N ALA A 98 -14.03 0.51 -8.05
CA ALA A 98 -12.76 1.18 -7.81
C ALA A 98 -12.46 1.20 -6.31
N ILE A 99 -11.31 0.63 -5.92
CA ILE A 99 -10.79 0.77 -4.56
C ILE A 99 -10.27 2.21 -4.38
N ARG A 100 -10.62 2.82 -3.25
CA ARG A 100 -10.17 4.15 -2.85
C ARG A 100 -9.29 4.05 -1.62
N VAL A 101 -8.01 4.36 -1.79
CA VAL A 101 -7.05 4.42 -0.68
C VAL A 101 -6.67 5.87 -0.45
N TYR A 102 -6.66 6.27 0.81
CA TYR A 102 -6.33 7.62 1.23
C TYR A 102 -5.05 7.62 2.06
N LYS A 103 -4.25 8.67 1.97
CA LYS A 103 -3.00 8.85 2.69
C LYS A 103 -2.87 10.29 3.19
N ASN A 104 -2.47 10.46 4.45
CA ASN A 104 -2.25 11.78 5.07
C ASN A 104 -0.91 12.44 4.72
N LEU A 105 0.01 11.73 4.07
CA LEU A 105 1.32 12.19 3.61
C LEU A 105 1.46 11.92 2.10
N ARG A 106 2.54 12.38 1.48
CA ARG A 106 2.88 12.02 0.10
C ARG A 106 3.17 10.52 -0.01
N VAL A 107 2.63 9.87 -1.03
CA VAL A 107 2.93 8.47 -1.34
C VAL A 107 4.40 8.34 -1.77
N CYS A 108 5.12 7.36 -1.20
CA CYS A 108 6.53 7.13 -1.56
C CYS A 108 6.65 6.52 -2.96
N GLY A 109 7.84 6.60 -3.58
CA GLY A 109 8.06 6.11 -4.95
C GLY A 109 7.79 4.61 -5.11
N ASP A 110 8.20 3.78 -4.16
CA ASP A 110 7.93 2.33 -4.19
C ASP A 110 6.43 2.02 -4.11
N CYS A 111 5.70 2.66 -3.20
CA CYS A 111 4.25 2.51 -3.13
C CYS A 111 3.59 2.96 -4.43
N HIS A 112 4.09 4.03 -5.07
CA HIS A 112 3.57 4.51 -6.34
C HIS A 112 3.69 3.46 -7.46
N GLU A 113 4.85 2.82 -7.58
CA GLU A 113 5.09 1.75 -8.56
C GLU A 113 4.27 0.50 -8.21
N PHE A 114 4.19 0.14 -6.93
CA PHE A 114 3.35 -0.97 -6.44
C PHE A 114 1.88 -0.77 -6.83
N ILE A 115 1.29 0.40 -6.53
CA ILE A 115 -0.12 0.70 -6.83
C ILE A 115 -0.38 0.56 -8.34
N LYS A 116 0.52 1.09 -9.17
CA LYS A 116 0.43 0.99 -10.63
C LYS A 116 0.53 -0.46 -11.11
N GLY A 117 1.48 -1.23 -10.57
CA GLY A 117 1.68 -2.64 -10.90
C GLY A 117 0.48 -3.49 -10.53
N VAL A 118 -0.06 -3.33 -9.32
CA VAL A 118 -1.25 -4.05 -8.85
C VAL A 118 -2.47 -3.73 -9.71
N SER A 119 -2.68 -2.45 -10.05
CA SER A 119 -3.77 -2.04 -10.94
C SER A 119 -3.70 -2.75 -12.31
N LYS A 120 -2.49 -2.89 -12.86
CA LYS A 120 -2.26 -3.54 -14.15
C LYS A 120 -2.43 -5.05 -14.08
N VAL A 121 -1.78 -5.72 -13.13
CA VAL A 121 -1.81 -7.20 -13.00
C VAL A 121 -3.19 -7.71 -12.62
N LEU A 122 -3.90 -7.00 -11.75
CA LEU A 122 -5.23 -7.42 -11.29
C LEU A 122 -6.37 -6.82 -12.12
N GLY A 123 -6.07 -6.01 -13.14
CA GLY A 123 -7.09 -5.42 -14.02
C GLY A 123 -8.12 -4.56 -13.30
N MET A 124 -7.71 -3.81 -12.28
CA MET A 124 -8.62 -3.05 -11.41
C MET A 124 -8.26 -1.57 -11.30
N VAL A 125 -9.28 -0.76 -10.99
CA VAL A 125 -9.12 0.69 -10.83
C VAL A 125 -8.74 1.00 -9.39
N LEU A 126 -7.51 1.46 -9.20
CA LEU A 126 -7.00 1.96 -7.92
C LEU A 126 -6.99 3.50 -7.93
N VAL A 127 -7.76 4.09 -7.03
CA VAL A 127 -7.76 5.54 -6.80
C VAL A 127 -7.03 5.82 -5.50
N VAL A 128 -5.91 6.54 -5.59
CA VAL A 128 -5.12 6.89 -4.40
C VAL A 128 -5.13 8.41 -4.21
N ARG A 129 -5.59 8.83 -3.03
CA ARG A 129 -5.62 10.24 -2.63
C ARG A 129 -4.57 10.46 -1.56
N ASP A 130 -3.59 11.29 -1.88
CA ASP A 130 -2.56 11.68 -0.92
C ASP A 130 -2.72 13.15 -0.52
N ALA A 131 -1.93 13.62 0.46
CA ALA A 131 -2.05 14.97 0.99
C ALA A 131 -1.67 16.09 0.01
N ASN A 132 -1.08 15.77 -1.15
CA ASN A 132 -0.62 16.76 -2.11
C ASN A 132 -1.37 16.72 -3.46
N ARG A 133 -1.89 15.58 -3.94
CA ARG A 133 -2.57 15.46 -5.26
C ARG A 133 -3.57 14.31 -5.38
N PHE A 134 -4.46 14.41 -6.36
CA PHE A 134 -5.27 13.29 -6.86
C PHE A 134 -4.44 12.45 -7.83
N HIS A 135 -4.31 11.15 -7.57
CA HIS A 135 -3.70 10.19 -8.50
C HIS A 135 -4.77 9.23 -9.02
N ARG A 136 -5.15 9.39 -10.29
CA ARG A 136 -5.97 8.41 -11.01
C ARG A 136 -5.05 7.57 -11.90
N LEU A 137 -4.89 6.30 -11.55
CA LEU A 137 -4.11 5.34 -12.32
C LEU A 137 -5.09 4.49 -13.15
N ASN A 138 -5.02 4.63 -14.48
CA ASN A 138 -5.77 3.78 -15.41
C ASN A 138 -4.76 2.84 -16.09
N GLY A 139 -4.92 1.53 -15.90
CA GLY A 139 -4.06 0.50 -16.47
C GLY A 139 -4.30 0.17 -17.94
N PHE A 140 -4.43 1.18 -18.82
CA PHE A 140 -4.52 0.96 -20.27
C PHE A 140 -3.39 1.69 -21.01
N THR A 141 -2.38 0.90 -21.38
CA THR A 141 -1.63 0.98 -22.66
C THR A 141 -1.15 -0.42 -22.96
#